data_AF-A0AA43QSS1-F1
#
_entry.id   AF-A0AA43QSS1-F1
#
_cell.length_a   1.000
_cell.length_b   1.000
_cell.length_c   1.000
_cell.angle_alpha   90.00
_cell.angle_beta   90.00
_cell.angle_gamma   90.00
#
_symmetry.space_group_name_H-M   'P 1'
#
loop_
_entity.id
_entity.type
_entity.pdbx_description
1 polymer ?
#
loop_
_entity_poly.entity_id
_entity_poly.type
_entity_poly.pdbx_seq_one_letter_code
_entity_poly.pdbx_strand_id
1 'polypeptide(L)'
;MPRARRLLLLILIIPLLTILTLLTLRTAPLPPDIESELSPAVRGEPAGYDPKAKPIPLHKPPLPEKPPPITDNFPLASHAKSPSDLPPIPAWNVPPRTHYKHATPLFIGFTRNWRLLQQTVVSYIVAGWPPSDIYVVENTGVMHSNADAKLTLQNPFFLDHGRLKRVLGVNVVVTPTLLTFAQLQNFYVWTALERGWVWYWWAHMDTVVVSDEEWDPASDKKEDDKKDESGVSKDDAKKAEPPKQKDEGGYKSLYLRAIAALEETLDLDWGDLATRWFAYDRLALVKTKTFVDVGGWDTMIPFYMTDCDMHERLWMRGYRIEDAQAGRVWDVAGTLEDLGVLYLRGEVPAPKEEEDAKKKDDEKKKEEKEKRDLLPDLNDYLSNRSSKPAKPSRNSPAYKALIQKLDDLQHKKNDNAAGRNTWQASQKGGQGEPFYRDSDGFERGVWMWMDFGRKVFEEKWGRGPCDIRDAGLKEEDQWHVVLDWEKEEVQRQYWRDKEREGKEKEKAEKEKGKKEKEEEKKKEEG
;
A
#
# COMPACT_ATOMS: atom_id res chain seq x y z
N MET A 1 66.91 5.02 11.55
CA MET A 1 66.47 3.60 11.68
C MET A 1 66.22 3.02 10.30
N PRO A 2 66.78 1.84 9.96
CA PRO A 2 66.58 1.22 8.65
C PRO A 2 65.10 0.92 8.42
N ARG A 3 64.60 1.14 7.19
CA ARG A 3 63.18 1.02 6.80
C ARG A 3 62.52 -0.29 7.25
N ALA A 4 63.29 -1.38 7.31
CA ALA A 4 62.84 -2.67 7.83
C ALA A 4 62.35 -2.63 9.29
N ARG A 5 63.00 -1.86 10.17
CA ARG A 5 62.60 -1.73 11.58
C ARG A 5 61.31 -0.92 11.76
N ARG A 6 61.03 0.03 10.87
CA ARG A 6 59.77 0.80 10.90
C ARG A 6 58.58 -0.06 10.44
N LEU A 7 58.78 -0.90 9.43
CA LEU A 7 57.75 -1.81 8.94
C LEU A 7 57.40 -2.88 9.98
N LEU A 8 58.41 -3.43 10.66
CA LEU A 8 58.21 -4.43 11.72
C LEU A 8 57.48 -3.85 12.95
N LEU A 9 57.76 -2.58 13.29
CA LEU A 9 57.05 -1.86 14.34
C LEU A 9 55.57 -1.62 13.99
N LEU A 10 55.27 -1.25 12.74
CA LEU A 10 53.87 -1.06 12.29
C LEU A 10 53.09 -2.37 12.27
N ILE A 11 53.72 -3.48 11.86
CA ILE A 11 53.11 -4.82 11.87
C ILE A 11 52.76 -5.28 13.28
N LEU A 12 53.48 -4.82 14.31
CA LEU A 12 53.18 -5.18 15.71
C LEU A 12 52.20 -4.22 16.38
N ILE A 13 52.24 -2.94 16.04
CA ILE A 13 51.39 -1.92 16.67
C ILE A 13 49.93 -2.02 16.21
N ILE A 14 49.68 -2.26 14.92
CA ILE A 14 48.31 -2.34 14.37
C ILE A 14 47.48 -3.48 14.99
N PRO A 15 47.96 -4.73 15.10
CA PRO A 15 47.21 -5.79 15.78
C PRO A 15 47.02 -5.51 17.27
N LEU A 16 48.00 -4.89 17.93
CA LEU A 16 47.88 -4.54 19.35
C LEU A 16 46.82 -3.47 19.58
N LEU A 17 46.77 -2.43 18.73
CA LEU A 17 45.75 -1.38 18.79
C LEU A 17 44.36 -1.94 18.47
N THR A 18 44.23 -2.83 17.48
CA THR A 18 42.94 -3.46 17.17
C THR A 18 42.45 -4.37 18.29
N ILE A 19 43.33 -5.16 18.93
CA ILE A 19 42.99 -5.95 20.11
C ILE A 19 42.58 -5.04 21.28
N LEU A 20 43.30 -3.93 21.51
CA LEU A 20 42.97 -2.97 22.57
C LEU A 20 41.61 -2.30 22.30
N THR A 21 41.33 -1.94 21.05
CA THR A 21 40.05 -1.33 20.64
C THR A 21 38.88 -2.31 20.82
N LEU A 22 39.08 -3.59 20.46
CA LEU A 22 38.10 -4.66 20.64
C LEU A 22 37.86 -4.96 22.13
N LEU A 23 38.91 -4.90 22.97
CA LEU A 23 38.78 -5.06 24.42
C LEU A 23 38.01 -3.88 25.04
N THR A 24 38.29 -2.63 24.62
CA THR A 24 37.56 -1.45 25.11
C THR A 24 36.10 -1.44 24.66
N LEU A 25 35.79 -1.94 23.45
CA LEU A 25 34.41 -2.09 22.96
C LEU A 25 33.65 -3.22 23.66
N ARG A 26 34.34 -4.23 24.19
CA ARG A 26 33.72 -5.33 24.97
C ARG A 26 33.43 -4.97 26.42
N THR A 27 34.12 -3.98 26.97
CA THR A 27 33.98 -3.55 28.37
C THR A 27 33.27 -2.22 28.53
N ALA A 28 32.88 -1.55 27.44
CA ALA A 28 32.03 -0.37 27.54
C ALA A 28 30.64 -0.83 28.04
N PRO A 29 30.21 -0.39 29.24
CA PRO A 29 28.83 -0.63 29.65
C PRO A 29 27.89 0.06 28.66
N LEU A 30 26.77 -0.58 28.37
CA LEU A 30 25.68 0.05 27.63
C LEU A 30 25.32 1.39 28.29
N PRO A 31 24.89 2.41 27.53
CA PRO A 31 24.34 3.63 28.11
C PRO A 31 23.26 3.25 29.14
N PRO A 32 23.31 3.80 30.36
CA PRO A 32 22.41 3.41 31.45
C PRO A 32 20.92 3.62 31.13
N ASP A 33 20.60 4.39 30.09
CA ASP A 33 19.22 4.77 29.74
C ASP A 33 18.46 3.73 28.91
N ILE A 34 19.13 2.75 28.29
CA ILE A 34 18.42 1.72 27.49
C ILE A 34 17.79 0.63 28.39
N GLU A 35 18.42 0.32 29.54
CA GLU A 35 17.85 -0.64 30.49
C GLU A 35 16.70 -0.05 31.32
N SER A 36 16.67 1.27 31.54
CA SER A 36 15.63 1.91 32.36
C SER A 36 14.33 2.20 31.61
N GLU A 37 14.39 2.43 30.29
CA GLU A 37 13.19 2.69 29.48
C GLU A 37 12.52 1.42 28.94
N LEU A 38 13.19 0.27 28.99
CA LEU A 38 12.54 -1.04 28.97
C LEU A 38 11.84 -1.26 30.33
N SER A 39 10.80 -0.47 30.59
CA SER A 39 10.02 -0.55 31.83
C SER A 39 9.57 -1.99 32.10
N PRO A 40 9.48 -2.40 33.37
CA PRO A 40 9.30 -3.79 33.78
C PRO A 40 7.85 -4.22 33.52
N ALA A 41 7.56 -4.65 32.30
CA ALA A 41 6.34 -5.40 32.03
C ALA A 41 6.45 -6.75 32.77
N VAL A 42 5.77 -6.80 33.92
CA VAL A 42 5.47 -7.98 34.74
C VAL A 42 6.62 -8.48 35.63
N ARG A 43 6.86 -7.78 36.75
CA ARG A 43 7.33 -8.42 37.99
C ARG A 43 6.36 -8.17 39.13
N GLY A 44 5.12 -8.62 38.96
CA GLY A 44 4.42 -9.18 40.11
C GLY A 44 4.68 -10.67 40.04
N GLU A 45 5.41 -11.26 40.99
CA GLU A 45 5.34 -12.71 41.17
C GLU A 45 3.86 -13.02 41.40
N PRO A 46 3.20 -13.82 40.54
CA PRO A 46 1.84 -14.22 40.81
C PRO A 46 1.85 -14.96 42.15
N ALA A 47 0.99 -14.52 43.08
CA ALA A 47 0.85 -15.18 44.37
C ALA A 47 0.60 -16.69 44.15
N GLY A 48 1.55 -17.53 44.56
CA GLY A 48 1.52 -18.98 44.33
C GLY A 48 2.45 -19.52 43.24
N TYR A 49 3.40 -18.73 42.73
CA TYR A 49 4.49 -19.25 41.89
C TYR A 49 5.41 -20.18 42.70
N ASP A 50 5.25 -21.50 42.51
CA ASP A 50 6.25 -22.48 42.95
C ASP A 50 7.34 -22.61 41.86
N PRO A 51 8.58 -22.14 42.10
CA PRO A 51 9.66 -22.26 41.13
C PRO A 51 10.05 -23.72 40.82
N LYS A 52 9.55 -24.71 41.57
CA LYS A 52 9.73 -26.14 41.32
C LYS A 52 8.61 -26.77 40.51
N ALA A 53 7.44 -26.12 40.39
CA ALA A 53 6.36 -26.60 39.56
C ALA A 53 6.73 -26.38 38.09
N LYS A 54 6.72 -27.46 37.29
CA LYS A 54 6.85 -27.30 35.83
C LYS A 54 5.63 -26.51 35.34
N PRO A 55 5.81 -25.34 34.70
CA PRO A 55 4.68 -24.58 34.20
C PRO A 55 3.94 -25.42 33.17
N ILE A 56 2.66 -25.73 33.46
CA ILE A 56 1.78 -26.40 32.51
C ILE A 56 1.23 -25.32 31.58
N PRO A 57 1.47 -25.36 30.27
CA PRO A 57 0.91 -24.39 29.35
C PRO A 57 -0.62 -24.44 29.40
N LEU A 58 -1.24 -23.32 29.74
CA LEU A 58 -2.68 -23.15 29.64
C LEU A 58 -3.00 -22.68 28.21
N HIS A 59 -3.58 -23.58 27.43
CA HIS A 59 -3.99 -23.27 26.06
C HIS A 59 -5.34 -22.54 26.05
N LYS A 60 -5.51 -21.63 25.09
CA LYS A 60 -6.81 -21.00 24.80
C LYS A 60 -7.82 -22.10 24.41
N PRO A 61 -9.12 -21.94 24.74
CA PRO A 61 -10.13 -22.85 24.26
C PRO A 61 -10.13 -22.91 22.72
N PRO A 62 -10.45 -24.06 22.12
CA PRO A 62 -10.56 -24.18 20.66
C PRO A 62 -11.62 -23.21 20.14
N LEU A 63 -11.37 -22.62 18.97
CA LEU A 63 -12.34 -21.73 18.33
C LEU A 63 -13.64 -22.48 18.04
N PRO A 64 -14.81 -21.86 18.31
CA PRO A 64 -16.10 -22.45 17.98
C PRO A 64 -16.28 -22.48 16.46
N GLU A 65 -16.45 -23.70 15.94
CA GLU A 65 -16.66 -24.08 14.53
C GLU A 65 -15.55 -23.75 13.52
N LYS A 66 -15.20 -24.75 12.70
CA LYS A 66 -14.34 -24.52 11.53
C LYS A 66 -15.18 -23.84 10.45
N PRO A 67 -14.75 -22.69 9.89
CA PRO A 67 -15.46 -22.08 8.78
C PRO A 67 -15.56 -23.06 7.61
N PRO A 68 -16.57 -22.93 6.74
CA PRO A 68 -16.69 -23.77 5.57
C PRO A 68 -15.41 -23.67 4.71
N PRO A 69 -15.00 -24.76 4.03
CA PRO A 69 -13.83 -24.73 3.17
C PRO A 69 -13.93 -23.64 2.11
N ILE A 70 -12.83 -22.93 1.89
CA ILE A 70 -12.70 -21.91 0.85
C ILE A 70 -12.78 -22.58 -0.51
N THR A 71 -13.64 -22.07 -1.39
CA THR A 71 -13.78 -22.49 -2.77
C THR A 71 -13.07 -21.50 -3.70
N ASP A 72 -12.59 -22.00 -4.84
CA ASP A 72 -11.97 -21.16 -5.87
C ASP A 72 -13.06 -20.32 -6.56
N ASN A 73 -12.81 -19.02 -6.74
CA ASN A 73 -13.76 -18.10 -7.37
C ASN A 73 -13.55 -17.93 -8.88
N PHE A 74 -12.73 -18.77 -9.52
CA PHE A 74 -12.60 -18.77 -10.97
C PHE A 74 -12.68 -20.19 -11.57
N PRO A 75 -13.85 -20.85 -11.48
CA PRO A 75 -14.00 -22.23 -11.95
C PRO A 75 -13.62 -22.43 -13.42
N LEU A 76 -13.80 -21.41 -14.28
CA LEU A 76 -13.41 -21.45 -15.69
C LEU A 76 -11.90 -21.64 -15.87
N ALA A 77 -11.06 -21.12 -14.96
CA ALA A 77 -9.62 -21.26 -15.03
C ALA A 77 -9.11 -22.61 -14.50
N SER A 78 -9.93 -23.38 -13.77
CA SER A 78 -9.53 -24.67 -13.18
C SER A 78 -9.10 -25.71 -14.21
N HIS A 79 -9.63 -25.64 -15.43
CA HIS A 79 -9.31 -26.55 -16.54
C HIS A 79 -8.53 -25.88 -17.67
N ALA A 80 -8.28 -24.58 -17.57
CA ALA A 80 -7.52 -23.82 -18.55
C ALA A 80 -6.03 -24.19 -18.46
N LYS A 81 -5.37 -24.26 -19.62
CA LYS A 81 -3.93 -24.53 -19.74
C LYS A 81 -3.15 -23.30 -20.21
N SER A 82 -3.85 -22.35 -20.80
CA SER A 82 -3.30 -21.17 -21.46
C SER A 82 -4.29 -19.99 -21.41
N PRO A 83 -3.84 -18.75 -21.68
CA PRO A 83 -4.75 -17.61 -21.77
C PRO A 83 -5.81 -17.77 -22.87
N SER A 84 -5.51 -18.53 -23.94
CA SER A 84 -6.47 -18.82 -25.01
C SER A 84 -7.64 -19.72 -24.61
N ASP A 85 -7.54 -20.41 -23.47
CA ASP A 85 -8.64 -21.21 -22.92
C ASP A 85 -9.64 -20.36 -22.12
N LEU A 86 -9.27 -19.12 -21.78
CA LEU A 86 -10.14 -18.16 -21.10
C LEU A 86 -11.03 -17.41 -22.11
N PRO A 87 -12.16 -16.83 -21.67
CA PRO A 87 -12.94 -15.97 -22.54
C PRO A 87 -12.08 -14.81 -23.08
N PRO A 88 -12.31 -14.36 -24.33
CA PRO A 88 -11.62 -13.18 -24.83
C PRO A 88 -12.04 -11.97 -23.99
N ILE A 89 -11.08 -11.09 -23.71
CA ILE A 89 -11.34 -9.77 -23.14
C ILE A 89 -12.29 -8.98 -24.08
N PRO A 90 -13.14 -8.08 -23.54
CA PRO A 90 -14.01 -7.25 -24.36
C PRO A 90 -13.22 -6.52 -25.46
N ALA A 91 -13.73 -6.50 -26.69
CA ALA A 91 -12.99 -6.02 -27.86
C ALA A 91 -12.51 -4.56 -27.75
N TRP A 92 -13.23 -3.73 -26.99
CA TRP A 92 -12.87 -2.35 -26.69
C TRP A 92 -11.77 -2.19 -25.64
N ASN A 93 -11.50 -3.23 -24.83
CA ASN A 93 -10.43 -3.24 -23.84
C ASN A 93 -9.14 -3.93 -24.32
N VAL A 94 -9.10 -4.44 -25.55
CA VAL A 94 -7.92 -5.18 -26.03
C VAL A 94 -6.67 -4.31 -25.98
N PRO A 95 -5.58 -4.74 -25.30
CA PRO A 95 -4.34 -3.97 -25.26
C PRO A 95 -3.76 -3.80 -26.67
N PRO A 96 -2.98 -2.75 -26.91
CA PRO A 96 -2.15 -2.62 -28.11
C PRO A 96 -1.27 -3.87 -28.31
N ARG A 97 -1.06 -4.27 -29.57
CA ARG A 97 -0.20 -5.42 -29.89
C ARG A 97 1.27 -5.21 -29.52
N THR A 98 1.71 -3.97 -29.53
CA THR A 98 3.06 -3.57 -29.13
C THR A 98 2.99 -3.01 -27.72
N HIS A 99 3.86 -3.50 -26.84
CA HIS A 99 4.09 -2.88 -25.54
C HIS A 99 4.36 -1.38 -25.67
N TYR A 100 4.03 -0.65 -24.61
CA TYR A 100 4.38 0.75 -24.53
C TYR A 100 5.91 0.94 -24.66
N LYS A 101 6.32 2.03 -25.34
CA LYS A 101 7.72 2.33 -25.71
C LYS A 101 8.68 2.34 -24.52
N HIS A 102 8.18 2.64 -23.33
CA HIS A 102 8.92 2.53 -22.07
C HIS A 102 8.35 1.36 -21.28
N ALA A 103 9.20 0.40 -20.88
CA ALA A 103 8.75 -0.69 -20.03
C ALA A 103 8.32 -0.11 -18.66
N THR A 104 7.03 -0.21 -18.34
CA THR A 104 6.45 0.32 -17.09
C THR A 104 5.55 -0.76 -16.49
N PRO A 105 6.11 -1.63 -15.64
CA PRO A 105 5.39 -2.79 -15.11
C PRO A 105 4.41 -2.39 -14.00
N LEU A 106 3.43 -3.26 -13.74
CA LEU A 106 2.52 -3.18 -12.60
C LEU A 106 2.90 -4.20 -11.54
N PHE A 107 3.33 -3.73 -10.38
CA PHE A 107 3.50 -4.56 -9.19
C PHE A 107 2.19 -4.74 -8.42
N ILE A 108 1.87 -5.98 -8.08
CA ILE A 108 0.77 -6.32 -7.17
C ILE A 108 1.33 -7.17 -6.04
N GLY A 109 1.45 -6.59 -4.85
CA GLY A 109 1.98 -7.28 -3.67
C GLY A 109 1.00 -8.28 -3.09
N PHE A 110 1.44 -9.53 -2.90
CA PHE A 110 0.63 -10.59 -2.33
C PHE A 110 1.19 -11.13 -1.03
N THR A 111 0.41 -11.12 0.03
CA THR A 111 0.75 -11.85 1.26
C THR A 111 -0.22 -12.98 1.55
N ARG A 112 -1.52 -12.76 1.37
CA ARG A 112 -2.57 -13.73 1.72
C ARG A 112 -3.89 -13.43 1.00
N ASN A 113 -4.84 -14.36 1.05
CA ASN A 113 -6.13 -14.24 0.37
C ASN A 113 -6.05 -14.41 -1.16
N TRP A 114 -5.84 -15.66 -1.60
CA TRP A 114 -5.72 -16.02 -3.02
C TRP A 114 -6.87 -15.50 -3.89
N ARG A 115 -8.11 -15.56 -3.38
CA ARG A 115 -9.30 -15.17 -4.14
C ARG A 115 -9.32 -13.68 -4.48
N LEU A 116 -8.85 -12.82 -3.57
CA LEU A 116 -8.70 -11.39 -3.81
C LEU A 116 -7.57 -11.09 -4.80
N LEU A 117 -6.42 -11.76 -4.66
CA LEU A 117 -5.32 -11.60 -5.62
C LEU A 117 -5.76 -11.96 -7.03
N GLN A 118 -6.35 -13.15 -7.20
CA GLN A 118 -6.79 -13.63 -8.51
C GLN A 118 -7.82 -12.67 -9.11
N GLN A 119 -8.77 -12.16 -8.31
CA GLN A 119 -9.73 -11.15 -8.73
C GLN A 119 -9.05 -9.88 -9.23
N THR A 120 -8.11 -9.35 -8.46
CA THR A 120 -7.34 -8.15 -8.83
C THR A 120 -6.64 -8.36 -10.17
N VAL A 121 -5.86 -9.44 -10.30
CA VAL A 121 -5.11 -9.75 -11.52
C VAL A 121 -6.04 -9.90 -12.74
N VAL A 122 -7.14 -10.66 -12.61
CA VAL A 122 -8.09 -10.84 -13.71
C VAL A 122 -8.76 -9.51 -14.09
N SER A 123 -9.09 -8.66 -13.12
CA SER A 123 -9.70 -7.36 -13.39
C SER A 123 -8.78 -6.43 -14.19
N TYR A 124 -7.47 -6.38 -13.87
CA TYR A 124 -6.49 -5.63 -14.66
C TYR A 124 -6.36 -6.16 -16.09
N ILE A 125 -6.27 -7.48 -16.27
CA ILE A 125 -6.19 -8.10 -17.60
C ILE A 125 -7.42 -7.74 -18.44
N VAL A 126 -8.61 -7.88 -17.86
CA VAL A 126 -9.89 -7.57 -18.53
C VAL A 126 -10.05 -6.08 -18.84
N ALA A 127 -9.50 -5.21 -17.98
CA ALA A 127 -9.44 -3.76 -18.20
C ALA A 127 -8.36 -3.33 -19.21
N GLY A 128 -7.70 -4.30 -19.85
CA GLY A 128 -6.80 -4.09 -20.97
C GLY A 128 -5.32 -3.99 -20.60
N TRP A 129 -4.94 -4.32 -19.37
CA TRP A 129 -3.54 -4.34 -18.99
C TRP A 129 -2.84 -5.57 -19.60
N PRO A 130 -1.71 -5.41 -20.32
CA PRO A 130 -0.97 -6.55 -20.87
C PRO A 130 -0.51 -7.49 -19.74
N PRO A 131 -0.83 -8.80 -19.77
CA PRO A 131 -0.42 -9.73 -18.71
C PRO A 131 1.10 -9.77 -18.49
N SER A 132 1.88 -9.64 -19.56
CA SER A 132 3.34 -9.60 -19.51
C SER A 132 3.92 -8.36 -18.80
N ASP A 133 3.12 -7.32 -18.59
CA ASP A 133 3.48 -6.14 -17.81
C ASP A 133 3.04 -6.24 -16.34
N ILE A 134 2.28 -7.27 -15.96
CA ILE A 134 1.84 -7.49 -14.57
C ILE A 134 2.84 -8.40 -13.86
N TYR A 135 3.27 -7.96 -12.68
CA TYR A 135 4.20 -8.64 -11.79
C TYR A 135 3.54 -8.84 -10.43
N VAL A 136 3.07 -10.05 -10.17
CA VAL A 136 2.62 -10.45 -8.84
C VAL A 136 3.85 -10.67 -7.96
N VAL A 137 3.98 -9.90 -6.90
CA VAL A 137 5.09 -10.02 -5.95
C VAL A 137 4.64 -10.87 -4.78
N GLU A 138 5.04 -12.13 -4.77
CA GLU A 138 4.78 -13.08 -3.71
C GLU A 138 5.60 -12.72 -2.46
N ASN A 139 4.93 -12.10 -1.49
CA ASN A 139 5.41 -11.73 -0.17
C ASN A 139 4.73 -12.58 0.93
N THR A 140 4.81 -13.90 0.77
CA THR A 140 4.16 -14.89 1.66
C THR A 140 5.10 -15.41 2.75
N GLY A 141 6.41 -15.36 2.51
CA GLY A 141 7.43 -15.94 3.41
C GLY A 141 7.40 -17.46 3.50
N VAL A 142 6.74 -18.15 2.56
CA VAL A 142 6.66 -19.64 2.51
C VAL A 142 7.71 -20.26 1.59
N MET A 143 8.73 -19.48 1.23
CA MET A 143 9.84 -19.87 0.37
C MET A 143 9.29 -20.45 -0.96
N HIS A 144 9.82 -21.58 -1.42
CA HIS A 144 9.38 -22.23 -2.67
C HIS A 144 8.09 -23.05 -2.54
N SER A 145 7.40 -23.06 -1.40
CA SER A 145 6.27 -23.97 -1.18
C SER A 145 5.10 -23.76 -2.16
N ASN A 146 4.82 -22.53 -2.56
CA ASN A 146 3.81 -22.25 -3.60
C ASN A 146 4.28 -22.70 -4.99
N ALA A 147 5.55 -22.44 -5.35
CA ALA A 147 6.12 -22.86 -6.62
C ALA A 147 6.15 -24.40 -6.75
N ASP A 148 6.37 -25.10 -5.64
CA ASP A 148 6.35 -26.56 -5.54
C ASP A 148 4.95 -27.15 -5.35
N ALA A 149 3.89 -26.32 -5.35
CA ALA A 149 2.50 -26.72 -5.11
C ALA A 149 2.27 -27.51 -3.80
N LYS A 150 2.96 -27.11 -2.72
CA LYS A 150 2.89 -27.77 -1.39
C LYS A 150 1.80 -27.22 -0.47
N LEU A 151 1.19 -26.09 -0.83
CA LEU A 151 0.13 -25.45 -0.04
C LEU A 151 -1.23 -25.70 -0.68
N THR A 152 -2.28 -25.85 0.13
CA THR A 152 -3.66 -25.97 -0.38
C THR A 152 -4.37 -24.62 -0.36
N LEU A 153 -5.48 -24.49 -1.10
CA LEU A 153 -6.34 -23.31 -1.09
C LEU A 153 -6.83 -22.90 0.31
N GLN A 154 -6.78 -23.80 1.30
CA GLN A 154 -7.18 -23.44 2.67
C GLN A 154 -6.09 -22.64 3.40
N ASN A 155 -4.83 -22.74 2.96
CA ASN A 155 -3.71 -22.02 3.54
C ASN A 155 -3.81 -20.52 3.22
N PRO A 156 -3.68 -19.62 4.20
CA PRO A 156 -3.72 -18.17 3.95
C PRO A 156 -2.70 -17.70 2.92
N PHE A 157 -1.54 -18.37 2.87
CA PHE A 157 -0.41 -18.01 2.02
C PHE A 157 -0.42 -18.70 0.65
N PHE A 158 -1.49 -19.43 0.32
CA PHE A 158 -1.62 -20.14 -0.95
C PHE A 158 -1.56 -19.20 -2.16
N LEU A 159 -0.76 -19.55 -3.15
CA LEU A 159 -0.67 -18.88 -4.44
C LEU A 159 -0.38 -19.90 -5.54
N ASP A 160 -1.24 -19.95 -6.56
CA ASP A 160 -1.08 -20.87 -7.70
C ASP A 160 -0.17 -20.25 -8.78
N HIS A 161 1.12 -20.56 -8.71
CA HIS A 161 2.12 -20.14 -9.73
C HIS A 161 1.74 -20.60 -11.13
N GLY A 162 1.16 -21.81 -11.24
CA GLY A 162 0.74 -22.37 -12.51
C GLY A 162 -0.35 -21.53 -13.16
N ARG A 163 -1.34 -21.12 -12.37
CA ARG A 163 -2.43 -20.27 -12.84
C ARG A 163 -1.96 -18.88 -13.23
N LEU A 164 -1.17 -18.23 -12.38
CA LEU A 164 -0.65 -16.89 -12.68
C LEU A 164 0.19 -16.90 -13.96
N LYS A 165 1.17 -17.80 -14.07
CA LYS A 165 2.15 -17.77 -15.17
C LYS A 165 1.65 -18.40 -16.46
N ARG A 166 0.98 -19.56 -16.38
CA ARG A 166 0.59 -20.32 -17.58
C ARG A 166 -0.82 -19.98 -18.07
N VAL A 167 -1.76 -19.74 -17.15
CA VAL A 167 -3.17 -19.50 -17.51
C VAL A 167 -3.47 -18.02 -17.68
N LEU A 168 -3.02 -17.17 -16.75
CA LEU A 168 -3.24 -15.72 -16.84
C LEU A 168 -2.12 -15.00 -17.62
N GLY A 169 -0.93 -15.61 -17.72
CA GLY A 169 0.19 -15.06 -18.49
C GLY A 169 0.96 -13.93 -17.76
N VAL A 170 0.80 -13.81 -16.44
CA VAL A 170 1.48 -12.79 -15.63
C VAL A 170 2.81 -13.27 -15.07
N ASN A 171 3.64 -12.32 -14.64
CA ASN A 171 4.91 -12.62 -13.99
C ASN A 171 4.72 -12.84 -12.48
N VAL A 172 5.57 -13.67 -11.89
CA VAL A 172 5.66 -13.85 -10.44
C VAL A 172 7.08 -13.57 -9.99
N VAL A 173 7.23 -12.68 -9.02
CA VAL A 173 8.50 -12.36 -8.34
C VAL A 173 8.34 -12.75 -6.88
N VAL A 174 9.28 -13.51 -6.33
CA VAL A 174 9.19 -14.02 -4.96
C VAL A 174 10.14 -13.22 -4.07
N THR A 175 9.65 -12.75 -2.92
CA THR A 175 10.51 -12.14 -1.91
C THR A 175 11.28 -13.24 -1.14
N PRO A 176 12.51 -12.97 -0.67
CA PRO A 176 13.31 -14.00 0.02
C PRO A 176 12.75 -14.36 1.41
N THR A 177 11.92 -13.50 1.98
CA THR A 177 11.23 -13.70 3.27
C THR A 177 9.94 -12.87 3.28
N LEU A 178 9.15 -12.99 4.34
CA LEU A 178 8.02 -12.09 4.57
C LEU A 178 8.53 -10.69 4.93
N LEU A 179 8.31 -9.72 4.05
CA LEU A 179 8.62 -8.31 4.21
C LEU A 179 7.43 -7.57 4.82
N THR A 180 7.70 -6.54 5.63
CA THR A 180 6.70 -5.55 6.03
C THR A 180 6.29 -4.68 4.84
N PHE A 181 5.25 -3.84 4.97
CA PHE A 181 4.81 -2.99 3.86
C PHE A 181 5.93 -2.05 3.39
N ALA A 182 6.60 -1.34 4.31
CA ALA A 182 7.70 -0.44 3.96
C ALA A 182 8.86 -1.17 3.28
N GLN A 183 9.20 -2.37 3.76
CA GLN A 183 10.23 -3.21 3.14
C GLN A 183 9.81 -3.70 1.75
N LEU A 184 8.53 -4.05 1.55
CA LEU A 184 8.00 -4.45 0.25
C LEU A 184 8.00 -3.31 -0.76
N GLN A 185 7.67 -2.09 -0.32
CA GLN A 185 7.76 -0.91 -1.19
C GLN A 185 9.21 -0.61 -1.59
N ASN A 186 10.17 -0.71 -0.66
CA ASN A 186 11.60 -0.64 -0.99
C ASN A 186 12.04 -1.77 -1.93
N PHE A 187 11.46 -2.96 -1.82
CA PHE A 187 11.71 -4.05 -2.76
C PHE A 187 11.22 -3.71 -4.18
N TYR A 188 10.10 -2.98 -4.33
CA TYR A 188 9.66 -2.47 -5.64
C TYR A 188 10.63 -1.45 -6.22
N VAL A 189 11.05 -0.47 -5.41
CA VAL A 189 12.05 0.54 -5.80
C VAL A 189 13.35 -0.14 -6.23
N TRP A 190 13.86 -1.07 -5.41
CA TRP A 190 15.07 -1.82 -5.71
C TRP A 190 14.92 -2.64 -7.01
N THR A 191 13.80 -3.35 -7.19
CA THR A 191 13.55 -4.14 -8.40
C THR A 191 13.49 -3.26 -9.64
N ALA A 192 12.90 -2.06 -9.53
CA ALA A 192 12.85 -1.09 -10.61
C ALA A 192 14.25 -0.56 -10.98
N LEU A 193 15.10 -0.28 -9.99
CA LEU A 193 16.50 0.10 -10.21
C LEU A 193 17.28 -1.00 -10.93
N GLU A 194 17.22 -2.24 -10.45
CA GLU A 194 17.93 -3.38 -11.05
C GLU A 194 17.51 -3.65 -12.50
N ARG A 195 16.28 -3.30 -12.86
CA ARG A 195 15.73 -3.48 -14.20
C ARG A 195 15.76 -2.24 -15.07
N GLY A 196 16.29 -1.12 -14.57
CA GLY A 196 16.35 0.14 -15.29
C GLY A 196 14.98 0.75 -15.60
N TRP A 197 13.97 0.44 -14.80
CA TRP A 197 12.64 1.01 -14.94
C TRP A 197 12.60 2.41 -14.33
N VAL A 198 12.37 3.43 -15.17
CA VAL A 198 12.22 4.83 -14.73
C VAL A 198 10.93 5.01 -13.93
N TRP A 199 9.89 4.32 -14.39
CA TRP A 199 8.56 4.33 -13.83
C TRP A 199 8.10 2.91 -13.58
N TYR A 200 7.31 2.71 -12.53
CA TYR A 200 6.53 1.51 -12.33
C TYR A 200 5.16 1.87 -11.77
N TRP A 201 4.19 1.02 -12.03
CA TRP A 201 2.89 1.05 -11.37
C TRP A 201 2.91 0.13 -10.16
N TRP A 202 2.17 0.49 -9.11
CA TRP A 202 1.85 -0.46 -8.06
C TRP A 202 0.37 -0.37 -7.71
N ALA A 203 -0.20 -1.50 -7.30
CA ALA A 203 -1.59 -1.61 -6.89
C ALA A 203 -1.76 -2.58 -5.73
N HIS A 204 -2.83 -2.36 -4.96
CA HIS A 204 -3.18 -3.25 -3.87
C HIS A 204 -3.83 -4.55 -4.39
N MET A 205 -3.59 -5.67 -3.72
CA MET A 205 -4.17 -6.98 -4.09
C MET A 205 -5.64 -7.18 -3.72
N ASP A 206 -6.26 -6.20 -3.06
CA ASP A 206 -7.66 -6.17 -2.66
C ASP A 206 -8.44 -5.11 -3.47
N THR A 207 -8.06 -4.91 -4.73
CA THR A 207 -8.72 -3.99 -5.65
C THR A 207 -9.48 -4.73 -6.76
N VAL A 208 -10.51 -4.08 -7.28
CA VAL A 208 -11.10 -4.47 -8.58
C VAL A 208 -11.05 -3.26 -9.47
N VAL A 209 -10.58 -3.44 -10.70
CA VAL A 209 -10.53 -2.36 -11.68
C VAL A 209 -11.43 -2.66 -12.87
N VAL A 210 -12.12 -1.63 -13.36
CA VAL A 210 -12.95 -1.72 -14.57
C VAL A 210 -12.75 -0.45 -15.40
N SER A 211 -12.62 -0.62 -16.72
CA SER A 211 -12.65 0.49 -17.66
C SER A 211 -13.99 1.21 -17.61
N ASP A 212 -14.00 2.54 -17.71
CA ASP A 212 -15.23 3.32 -17.63
C ASP A 212 -16.02 3.26 -18.95
N GLU A 213 -16.87 2.24 -19.10
CA GLU A 213 -17.60 2.01 -20.36
C GLU A 213 -18.66 3.07 -20.67
N GLU A 214 -19.05 3.87 -19.67
CA GLU A 214 -19.97 5.01 -19.80
C GLU A 214 -19.28 6.28 -20.28
N TRP A 215 -17.94 6.34 -20.21
CA TRP A 215 -17.18 7.52 -20.53
C TRP A 215 -17.28 7.86 -22.03
N ASP A 216 -17.56 9.13 -22.30
CA ASP A 216 -17.61 9.73 -23.63
C ASP A 216 -16.54 10.84 -23.67
N PRO A 217 -15.60 10.83 -24.62
CA PRO A 217 -14.60 11.91 -24.76
C PRO A 217 -15.21 13.32 -24.84
N ALA A 218 -16.47 13.45 -25.24
CA ALA A 218 -17.19 14.72 -25.26
C ALA A 218 -17.61 15.23 -23.87
N SER A 219 -17.65 14.37 -22.83
CA SER A 219 -17.97 14.79 -21.46
C SER A 219 -16.84 15.54 -20.77
N ASP A 220 -15.58 15.17 -21.03
CA ASP A 220 -14.42 15.82 -20.40
C ASP A 220 -14.24 17.28 -20.85
N LYS A 221 -14.63 17.60 -22.11
CA LYS A 221 -14.62 18.98 -22.61
C LYS A 221 -15.56 19.92 -21.86
N LYS A 222 -16.61 19.40 -21.20
CA LYS A 222 -17.58 20.25 -20.45
C LYS A 222 -17.11 20.60 -19.04
N GLU A 223 -16.11 19.91 -18.50
CA GLU A 223 -15.51 20.25 -17.21
C GLU A 223 -14.36 21.24 -17.37
N ASP A 224 -13.56 21.12 -18.43
CA ASP A 224 -12.53 22.10 -18.76
C ASP A 224 -13.11 23.47 -19.14
N ASP A 225 -14.28 23.53 -19.80
CA ASP A 225 -14.96 24.80 -20.13
C ASP A 225 -15.49 25.58 -18.89
N LYS A 226 -15.39 25.03 -17.67
CA LYS A 226 -15.73 25.76 -16.42
C LYS A 226 -14.53 26.37 -15.71
N LYS A 227 -13.31 26.17 -16.19
CA LYS A 227 -12.13 26.90 -15.76
C LYS A 227 -11.39 27.33 -17.01
N ASP A 228 -11.67 28.56 -17.45
CA ASP A 228 -10.68 29.48 -18.03
C ASP A 228 -11.40 30.76 -18.50
N GLU A 229 -11.58 31.72 -17.59
CA GLU A 229 -11.53 33.14 -17.96
C GLU A 229 -10.06 33.53 -18.17
N SER A 230 -9.38 32.96 -19.16
CA SER A 230 -8.18 33.57 -19.73
C SER A 230 -7.99 33.10 -21.17
N GLY A 231 -8.48 33.92 -22.09
CA GLY A 231 -8.41 33.63 -23.52
C GLY A 231 -6.99 33.60 -24.05
N VAL A 232 -6.56 32.44 -24.55
CA VAL A 232 -5.48 32.30 -25.56
C VAL A 232 -5.82 31.13 -26.48
N SER A 233 -5.74 31.34 -27.79
CA SER A 233 -6.15 30.37 -28.82
C SER A 233 -5.13 29.24 -29.01
N LYS A 234 -5.66 28.02 -29.21
CA LYS A 234 -4.91 26.84 -29.65
C LYS A 234 -4.82 26.83 -31.17
N ASP A 235 -3.62 26.94 -31.72
CA ASP A 235 -3.29 26.41 -33.03
C ASP A 235 -1.92 25.70 -32.98
N ASP A 236 -1.86 24.58 -33.71
CA ASP A 236 -0.68 23.81 -34.10
C ASP A 236 -0.07 22.79 -33.12
N ALA A 237 -0.60 21.56 -33.13
CA ALA A 237 0.21 20.35 -32.96
C ALA A 237 -0.44 19.12 -33.64
N LYS A 238 -0.24 18.98 -34.95
CA LYS A 238 -0.33 17.70 -35.66
C LYS A 238 1.07 17.11 -35.81
N LYS A 239 1.32 15.93 -35.22
CA LYS A 239 1.94 14.74 -35.84
C LYS A 239 2.57 13.80 -34.79
N ALA A 240 1.94 12.64 -34.60
CA ALA A 240 2.54 11.29 -34.63
C ALA A 240 1.49 10.27 -34.14
N GLU A 241 0.63 9.77 -35.04
CA GLU A 241 -0.38 8.75 -34.69
C GLU A 241 0.24 7.33 -34.75
N PRO A 242 0.11 6.50 -33.70
CA PRO A 242 0.26 5.05 -33.79
C PRO A 242 -0.93 4.42 -34.55
N PRO A 243 -0.85 3.16 -35.02
CA PRO A 243 -1.83 2.58 -35.92
C PRO A 243 -3.20 2.41 -35.23
N LYS A 244 -4.22 2.93 -35.92
CA LYS A 244 -5.62 3.04 -35.48
C LYS A 244 -6.24 1.69 -35.14
N GLN A 245 -6.54 1.49 -33.85
CA GLN A 245 -7.71 0.71 -33.45
C GLN A 245 -8.94 1.41 -34.04
N LYS A 246 -9.89 0.67 -34.62
CA LYS A 246 -11.10 1.28 -35.23
C LYS A 246 -11.80 2.12 -34.17
N ASP A 247 -11.76 3.42 -34.39
CA ASP A 247 -12.24 4.48 -33.53
C ASP A 247 -13.77 4.51 -33.56
N GLU A 248 -14.41 3.58 -32.85
CA GLU A 248 -15.83 3.72 -32.49
C GLU A 248 -15.91 4.61 -31.25
N GLY A 249 -15.68 5.92 -31.44
CA GLY A 249 -16.05 6.97 -30.50
C GLY A 249 -14.99 7.43 -29.48
N GLY A 250 -13.69 7.31 -29.74
CA GLY A 250 -12.63 7.89 -28.90
C GLY A 250 -12.46 7.28 -27.50
N TYR A 251 -13.13 6.18 -27.22
CA TYR A 251 -13.01 5.43 -25.97
C TYR A 251 -11.60 4.93 -25.70
N LYS A 252 -11.19 4.98 -24.43
CA LYS A 252 -9.94 4.39 -23.94
C LYS A 252 -10.25 3.46 -22.78
N SER A 253 -9.68 2.26 -22.82
CA SER A 253 -9.68 1.34 -21.68
C SER A 253 -8.91 1.93 -20.50
N LEU A 254 -9.03 1.31 -19.32
CA LEU A 254 -8.28 1.75 -18.14
C LEU A 254 -6.79 1.79 -18.40
N TYR A 255 -6.25 0.74 -19.04
CA TYR A 255 -4.84 0.69 -19.41
C TYR A 255 -4.45 1.84 -20.34
N LEU A 256 -5.23 2.11 -21.40
CA LEU A 256 -4.92 3.18 -22.35
C LEU A 256 -5.00 4.57 -21.71
N ARG A 257 -5.89 4.79 -20.74
CA ARG A 257 -5.92 6.04 -19.96
C ARG A 257 -4.73 6.15 -19.01
N ALA A 258 -4.33 5.05 -18.36
CA ALA A 258 -3.13 5.02 -17.53
C ALA A 258 -1.86 5.33 -18.35
N ILE A 259 -1.75 4.79 -19.57
CA ILE A 259 -0.65 5.10 -20.49
C ILE A 259 -0.68 6.57 -20.94
N ALA A 260 -1.86 7.11 -21.27
CA ALA A 260 -1.98 8.54 -21.61
C ALA A 260 -1.51 9.43 -20.44
N ALA A 261 -1.91 9.07 -19.22
CA ALA A 261 -1.45 9.76 -18.02
C ALA A 261 0.05 9.56 -17.75
N LEU A 262 0.69 8.49 -18.22
CA LEU A 262 2.15 8.35 -18.19
C LEU A 262 2.82 9.20 -19.29
N GLU A 263 2.25 9.26 -20.50
CA GLU A 263 2.79 10.08 -21.61
C GLU A 263 2.84 11.57 -21.25
N GLU A 264 1.80 12.08 -20.58
CA GLU A 264 1.77 13.45 -20.07
C GLU A 264 2.96 13.79 -19.14
N THR A 265 3.48 12.81 -18.38
CA THR A 265 4.61 13.04 -17.48
C THR A 265 5.96 13.01 -18.20
N LEU A 266 6.01 12.48 -19.43
CA LEU A 266 7.20 12.40 -20.26
C LEU A 266 7.34 13.60 -21.21
N ASP A 267 6.22 14.14 -21.67
CA ASP A 267 6.18 15.24 -22.64
C ASP A 267 6.38 16.63 -22.01
N LEU A 268 6.13 16.73 -20.70
CA LEU A 268 6.35 17.94 -19.93
C LEU A 268 7.65 17.80 -19.12
N ASP A 269 8.40 18.89 -18.91
CA ASP A 269 9.61 18.92 -18.06
C ASP A 269 9.23 18.79 -16.57
N TRP A 270 8.58 17.69 -16.23
CA TRP A 270 8.04 17.37 -14.91
C TRP A 270 9.11 16.69 -14.07
N GLY A 271 10.31 17.27 -14.07
CA GLY A 271 11.46 16.83 -13.27
C GLY A 271 11.05 16.45 -11.84
N ASP A 272 10.07 17.16 -11.30
CA ASP A 272 9.65 17.09 -9.90
C ASP A 272 8.43 16.19 -9.61
N LEU A 273 7.80 15.52 -10.59
CA LEU A 273 6.69 14.58 -10.26
C LEU A 273 7.26 13.29 -9.64
N ALA A 274 6.84 12.94 -8.42
CA ALA A 274 7.23 11.70 -7.75
C ALA A 274 6.22 10.57 -7.96
N THR A 275 4.93 10.86 -7.84
CA THR A 275 3.88 9.85 -7.98
C THR A 275 2.59 10.45 -8.53
N ARG A 276 1.83 9.62 -9.25
CA ARG A 276 0.48 9.96 -9.71
C ARG A 276 -0.48 8.89 -9.23
N TRP A 277 -1.51 9.29 -8.48
CA TRP A 277 -2.49 8.42 -7.86
C TRP A 277 -3.72 8.25 -8.74
N PHE A 278 -4.29 7.04 -8.73
CA PHE A 278 -5.47 6.66 -9.48
C PHE A 278 -6.43 6.01 -8.48
N ALA A 279 -7.35 6.84 -7.98
CA ALA A 279 -8.19 6.57 -6.80
C ALA A 279 -7.35 6.36 -5.53
N TYR A 280 -6.65 7.40 -5.09
CA TYR A 280 -5.70 7.37 -3.96
C TYR A 280 -4.58 6.35 -4.20
N ASP A 281 -4.09 5.69 -3.16
CA ASP A 281 -2.98 4.71 -3.21
C ASP A 281 -3.33 3.34 -3.84
N ARG A 282 -4.57 3.15 -4.30
CA ARG A 282 -5.06 1.85 -4.81
C ARG A 282 -4.40 1.43 -6.12
N LEU A 283 -4.07 2.40 -6.96
CA LEU A 283 -3.24 2.29 -8.15
C LEU A 283 -2.40 3.57 -8.25
N ALA A 284 -1.09 3.44 -8.36
CA ALA A 284 -0.22 4.61 -8.48
C ALA A 284 0.93 4.38 -9.45
N LEU A 285 1.28 5.43 -10.18
CA LEU A 285 2.46 5.52 -11.02
C LEU A 285 3.59 6.16 -10.22
N VAL A 286 4.71 5.48 -10.07
CA VAL A 286 5.83 5.90 -9.22
C VAL A 286 7.09 6.15 -10.06
N LYS A 287 7.72 7.33 -9.86
CA LYS A 287 9.03 7.65 -10.42
C LYS A 287 10.12 7.08 -9.52
N THR A 288 10.85 6.08 -10.00
CA THR A 288 11.80 5.35 -9.16
C THR A 288 12.86 6.26 -8.53
N LYS A 289 13.37 7.23 -9.28
CA LYS A 289 14.43 8.12 -8.82
C LYS A 289 14.02 9.01 -7.64
N THR A 290 12.80 9.53 -7.61
CA THR A 290 12.38 10.46 -6.54
C THR A 290 12.26 9.76 -5.20
N PHE A 291 11.81 8.50 -5.20
CA PHE A 291 11.76 7.66 -4.00
C PHE A 291 13.16 7.34 -3.48
N VAL A 292 14.15 7.15 -4.36
CA VAL A 292 15.55 7.00 -3.96
C VAL A 292 16.11 8.31 -3.40
N ASP A 293 15.76 9.44 -4.02
CA ASP A 293 16.28 10.77 -3.64
C ASP A 293 15.87 11.19 -2.22
N VAL A 294 14.72 10.70 -1.71
CA VAL A 294 14.28 10.91 -0.31
C VAL A 294 14.72 9.79 0.64
N GLY A 295 15.51 8.81 0.17
CA GLY A 295 16.03 7.72 1.01
C GLY A 295 15.14 6.48 1.11
N GLY A 296 14.14 6.33 0.25
CA GLY A 296 13.21 5.20 0.26
C GLY A 296 12.22 5.23 1.43
N TRP A 297 11.45 4.16 1.57
CA TRP A 297 10.49 3.98 2.66
C TRP A 297 11.24 3.69 3.97
N ASP A 298 10.86 4.34 5.05
CA ASP A 298 11.49 4.11 6.35
C ASP A 298 11.07 2.75 6.90
N THR A 299 12.01 1.79 6.91
CA THR A 299 11.71 0.41 7.33
C THR A 299 11.48 0.28 8.84
N MET A 300 11.81 1.30 9.64
CA MET A 300 11.45 1.34 11.06
C MET A 300 9.97 1.67 11.26
N ILE A 301 9.29 2.19 10.23
CA ILE A 301 7.83 2.38 10.19
C ILE A 301 7.24 1.30 9.25
N PRO A 302 6.98 0.08 9.75
CA PRO A 302 6.81 -1.12 8.92
C PRO A 302 5.47 -1.21 8.18
N PHE A 303 4.40 -0.64 8.74
CA PHE A 303 3.05 -0.68 8.16
C PHE A 303 2.40 0.70 8.22
N TYR A 304 1.53 0.97 9.20
CA TYR A 304 0.79 2.22 9.22
C TYR A 304 1.71 3.40 9.56
N MET A 305 1.37 4.56 9.01
CA MET A 305 2.13 5.83 9.05
C MET A 305 3.35 5.90 8.14
N THR A 306 3.73 4.80 7.48
CA THR A 306 4.88 4.81 6.55
C THR A 306 4.56 5.56 5.25
N ASP A 307 3.29 5.55 4.86
CA ASP A 307 2.73 6.35 3.75
C ASP A 307 2.76 7.84 4.09
N CYS A 308 2.31 8.22 5.29
CA CYS A 308 2.44 9.57 5.80
C CYS A 308 3.89 10.05 5.77
N ASP A 309 4.81 9.26 6.33
CA ASP A 309 6.23 9.57 6.36
C ASP A 309 6.83 9.75 4.96
N MET A 310 6.57 8.81 4.04
CA MET A 310 7.10 8.85 2.68
C MET A 310 6.56 10.06 1.90
N HIS A 311 5.23 10.26 1.87
CA HIS A 311 4.63 11.32 1.07
C HIS A 311 5.00 12.71 1.59
N GLU A 312 5.06 12.90 2.91
CA GLU A 312 5.52 14.16 3.51
C GLU A 312 6.99 14.45 3.16
N ARG A 313 7.88 13.45 3.20
CA ARG A 313 9.28 13.63 2.76
C ARG A 313 9.39 13.98 1.27
N LEU A 314 8.58 13.37 0.40
CA LEU A 314 8.53 13.74 -1.02
C LEU A 314 8.15 15.21 -1.20
N TRP A 315 7.10 15.67 -0.51
CA TRP A 315 6.67 17.05 -0.56
C TRP A 315 7.69 18.03 0.03
N MET A 316 8.32 17.70 1.16
CA MET A 316 9.39 18.50 1.77
C MET A 316 10.57 18.70 0.80
N ARG A 317 10.84 17.68 -0.04
CA ARG A 317 11.89 17.72 -1.06
C ARG A 317 11.49 18.47 -2.33
N GLY A 318 10.26 18.98 -2.39
CA GLY A 318 9.72 19.72 -3.53
C GLY A 318 9.11 18.85 -4.62
N TYR A 319 8.98 17.54 -4.40
CA TYR A 319 8.34 16.68 -5.38
C TYR A 319 6.81 16.84 -5.34
N ARG A 320 6.19 16.76 -6.52
CA ARG A 320 4.74 16.76 -6.68
C ARG A 320 4.19 15.35 -6.57
N ILE A 321 3.01 15.29 -5.98
CA ILE A 321 2.12 14.13 -5.95
C ILE A 321 0.81 14.63 -6.55
N GLU A 322 0.29 13.94 -7.56
CA GLU A 322 -0.91 14.37 -8.28
C GLU A 322 -1.91 13.24 -8.42
N ASP A 323 -3.18 13.60 -8.59
CA ASP A 323 -4.23 12.65 -8.94
C ASP A 323 -4.46 12.62 -10.45
N ALA A 324 -4.84 11.44 -10.95
CA ALA A 324 -5.35 11.26 -12.30
C ALA A 324 -6.43 10.18 -12.33
N GLN A 325 -7.21 10.18 -13.41
CA GLN A 325 -8.29 9.22 -13.60
C GLN A 325 -8.02 8.32 -14.81
N ALA A 326 -7.87 7.02 -14.55
CA ALA A 326 -7.72 6.00 -15.58
C ALA A 326 -9.00 5.18 -15.79
N GLY A 327 -9.86 5.10 -14.78
CA GLY A 327 -11.07 4.29 -14.80
C GLY A 327 -11.61 4.19 -13.38
N ARG A 328 -12.35 3.13 -13.09
CA ARG A 328 -12.94 2.91 -11.76
C ARG A 328 -12.15 1.84 -11.01
N VAL A 329 -11.78 2.15 -9.77
CA VAL A 329 -10.94 1.32 -8.90
C VAL A 329 -11.63 1.17 -7.54
N TRP A 330 -12.17 -0.01 -7.27
CA TRP A 330 -12.82 -0.34 -6.01
C TRP A 330 -11.81 -0.93 -5.04
N ASP A 331 -11.89 -0.48 -3.78
CA ASP A 331 -11.17 -1.05 -2.64
C ASP A 331 -12.11 -2.02 -1.91
N VAL A 332 -11.91 -3.33 -2.08
CA VAL A 332 -12.89 -4.35 -1.67
C VAL A 332 -12.34 -5.23 -0.55
N ALA A 333 -13.24 -5.84 0.23
CA ALA A 333 -12.91 -6.85 1.24
C ALA A 333 -13.49 -8.23 0.90
N GLY A 334 -14.48 -8.27 -0.01
CA GLY A 334 -15.10 -9.49 -0.50
C GLY A 334 -14.65 -9.81 -1.92
N THR A 335 -15.06 -11.00 -2.37
CA THR A 335 -14.77 -11.46 -3.73
C THR A 335 -16.06 -11.68 -4.49
N LEU A 336 -16.01 -11.48 -5.81
CA LEU A 336 -16.97 -12.00 -6.75
C LEU A 336 -16.97 -13.53 -6.63
N GLU A 337 -18.16 -14.13 -6.80
CA GLU A 337 -18.34 -15.58 -6.66
C GLU A 337 -17.76 -16.34 -7.85
N ASP A 338 -17.88 -15.77 -9.07
CA ASP A 338 -17.25 -16.25 -10.29
C ASP A 338 -16.59 -15.09 -11.04
N LEU A 339 -15.25 -15.14 -11.23
CA LEU A 339 -14.51 -14.14 -12.00
C LEU A 339 -14.83 -14.14 -13.49
N GLY A 340 -15.56 -15.14 -14.00
CA GLY A 340 -16.13 -15.14 -15.33
C GLY A 340 -17.00 -13.92 -15.63
N VAL A 341 -17.62 -13.31 -14.60
CA VAL A 341 -18.45 -12.10 -14.73
C VAL A 341 -17.67 -10.92 -15.30
N LEU A 342 -16.37 -10.84 -15.03
CA LEU A 342 -15.51 -9.74 -15.49
C LEU A 342 -15.39 -9.71 -17.02
N TYR A 343 -15.52 -10.86 -17.68
CA TYR A 343 -15.44 -10.96 -19.14
C TYR A 343 -16.73 -10.52 -19.86
N LEU A 344 -17.78 -10.11 -19.12
CA LEU A 344 -19.04 -9.58 -19.66
C LEU A 344 -19.70 -10.47 -20.73
N ARG A 345 -19.73 -11.79 -20.52
CA ARG A 345 -20.42 -12.74 -21.42
C ARG A 345 -21.93 -12.82 -21.10
N GLY A 346 -22.82 -12.47 -22.04
CA GLY A 346 -24.26 -12.81 -22.00
C GLY A 346 -25.22 -11.73 -22.53
N GLU A 347 -26.33 -12.13 -23.20
CA GLU A 347 -27.49 -11.27 -23.55
C GLU A 347 -28.48 -11.13 -22.37
N VAL A 348 -29.20 -10.01 -22.37
CA VAL A 348 -30.38 -9.72 -21.54
C VAL A 348 -31.63 -10.12 -22.33
N PRO A 349 -32.60 -10.88 -21.78
CA PRO A 349 -33.96 -10.88 -22.32
C PRO A 349 -34.57 -9.50 -22.09
N ALA A 350 -34.99 -8.81 -23.15
CA ALA A 350 -35.73 -7.56 -23.02
C ALA A 350 -36.91 -7.75 -22.03
N PRO A 351 -37.18 -6.78 -21.13
CA PRO A 351 -38.40 -6.83 -20.33
C PRO A 351 -39.57 -7.01 -21.30
N LYS A 352 -40.37 -8.06 -21.11
CA LYS A 352 -41.65 -8.15 -21.79
C LYS A 352 -42.45 -6.94 -21.31
N GLU A 353 -42.71 -6.00 -22.21
CA GLU A 353 -43.72 -4.99 -22.00
C GLU A 353 -45.05 -5.74 -21.80
N GLU A 354 -45.48 -5.87 -20.56
CA GLU A 354 -46.86 -6.24 -20.26
C GLU A 354 -47.73 -5.03 -20.63
N GLU A 355 -48.31 -5.11 -21.83
CA GLU A 355 -49.57 -4.43 -22.11
C GLU A 355 -50.63 -4.88 -21.09
N ASP A 356 -51.41 -3.89 -20.65
CA ASP A 356 -52.66 -3.97 -19.89
C ASP A 356 -52.62 -4.16 -18.37
N ALA A 357 -52.67 -3.01 -17.66
CA ALA A 357 -53.71 -2.78 -16.64
C ALA A 357 -53.96 -1.29 -16.38
N LYS A 358 -55.03 -0.75 -16.97
CA LYS A 358 -55.67 0.49 -16.55
C LYS A 358 -56.45 0.28 -15.24
N LYS A 359 -56.09 0.98 -14.16
CA LYS A 359 -56.93 1.97 -13.41
C LYS A 359 -56.54 2.15 -11.92
N LYS A 360 -56.36 3.44 -11.61
CA LYS A 360 -56.72 4.21 -10.40
C LYS A 360 -55.85 4.12 -9.14
N ASP A 361 -55.08 5.21 -8.99
CA ASP A 361 -55.06 6.19 -7.91
C ASP A 361 -54.86 5.75 -6.44
N ASP A 362 -53.86 6.45 -5.87
CA ASP A 362 -53.63 6.78 -4.46
C ASP A 362 -53.00 5.72 -3.56
N GLU A 363 -51.65 5.66 -3.58
CA GLU A 363 -50.83 5.94 -2.38
C GLU A 363 -49.33 6.07 -2.74
N LYS A 364 -48.94 7.28 -3.15
CA LYS A 364 -47.53 7.72 -3.24
C LYS A 364 -46.90 7.71 -1.85
N LYS A 365 -46.15 6.65 -1.51
CA LYS A 365 -44.94 6.70 -0.63
C LYS A 365 -44.20 5.37 -0.43
N LYS A 366 -44.54 4.28 -1.12
CA LYS A 366 -43.83 2.98 -1.01
C LYS A 366 -43.01 2.55 -2.24
N GLU A 367 -43.15 3.21 -3.39
CA GLU A 367 -42.57 2.72 -4.66
C GLU A 367 -41.05 2.96 -4.86
N GLU A 368 -40.38 3.73 -4.02
CA GLU A 368 -38.91 3.89 -4.14
C GLU A 368 -38.11 2.77 -3.46
N LYS A 369 -38.75 1.93 -2.64
CA LYS A 369 -38.06 0.82 -1.94
C LYS A 369 -38.21 -0.52 -2.66
N GLU A 370 -39.27 -0.74 -3.43
CA GLU A 370 -39.51 -1.99 -4.18
C GLU A 370 -38.85 -2.02 -5.57
N LYS A 371 -38.50 -0.88 -6.17
CA LYS A 371 -37.70 -0.88 -7.42
C LYS A 371 -36.24 -1.29 -7.24
N ARG A 372 -35.77 -1.44 -6.00
CA ARG A 372 -34.42 -1.92 -5.67
C ARG A 372 -34.28 -3.45 -5.79
N ASP A 373 -35.39 -4.19 -5.86
CA ASP A 373 -35.42 -5.66 -5.84
C ASP A 373 -35.67 -6.30 -7.22
N LEU A 374 -35.64 -5.53 -8.32
CA LEU A 374 -35.93 -6.02 -9.68
C LEU A 374 -34.70 -6.24 -10.58
N LEU A 375 -33.47 -6.16 -10.05
CA LEU A 375 -32.30 -6.60 -10.80
C LEU A 375 -32.05 -8.09 -10.53
N PRO A 376 -32.06 -8.97 -11.56
CA PRO A 376 -31.76 -10.38 -11.36
C PRO A 376 -30.38 -10.55 -10.72
N ASP A 377 -30.24 -11.53 -9.85
CA ASP A 377 -28.96 -11.93 -9.27
C ASP A 377 -27.93 -12.11 -10.41
N LEU A 378 -26.78 -11.44 -10.31
CA LEU A 378 -25.71 -11.48 -11.30
C LEU A 378 -25.28 -12.93 -11.63
N ASN A 379 -25.41 -13.84 -10.67
CA ASN A 379 -25.18 -15.27 -10.89
C ASN A 379 -26.30 -15.95 -11.67
N ASP A 380 -27.56 -15.59 -11.44
CA ASP A 380 -28.72 -16.09 -12.17
C ASP A 380 -28.76 -15.54 -13.61
N TYR A 381 -28.23 -14.32 -13.79
CA TYR A 381 -28.00 -13.70 -15.09
C TYR A 381 -26.97 -14.46 -15.96
N LEU A 382 -25.96 -15.09 -15.33
CA LEU A 382 -24.88 -15.82 -16.04
C LEU A 382 -25.07 -17.34 -16.09
N SER A 383 -25.97 -17.90 -15.26
CA SER A 383 -26.30 -19.32 -15.23
C SER A 383 -27.16 -19.75 -16.42
N ASN A 384 -27.94 -18.83 -17.01
CA ASN A 384 -28.81 -19.06 -18.18
C ASN A 384 -28.02 -19.08 -19.52
N ARG A 385 -27.12 -20.07 -19.66
CA ARG A 385 -26.17 -20.25 -20.80
C ARG A 385 -26.76 -20.76 -22.13
N SER A 386 -28.05 -20.60 -22.40
CA SER A 386 -28.75 -21.35 -23.47
C SER A 386 -28.95 -20.63 -24.81
N SER A 387 -28.85 -19.30 -24.89
CA SER A 387 -29.07 -18.56 -26.16
C SER A 387 -27.76 -18.21 -26.88
N LYS A 388 -27.82 -18.17 -28.22
CA LYS A 388 -26.71 -17.74 -29.10
C LYS A 388 -26.14 -16.39 -28.61
N PRO A 389 -24.82 -16.20 -28.58
CA PRO A 389 -24.24 -14.99 -28.01
C PRO A 389 -24.55 -13.76 -28.88
N ALA A 390 -25.18 -12.72 -28.30
CA ALA A 390 -25.04 -11.35 -28.83
C ALA A 390 -23.57 -11.01 -28.96
N LYS A 391 -23.29 -10.09 -29.87
CA LYS A 391 -22.05 -9.32 -29.78
C LYS A 391 -22.07 -8.52 -28.47
N PRO A 392 -21.06 -8.67 -27.60
CA PRO A 392 -20.95 -7.82 -26.41
C PRO A 392 -20.92 -6.35 -26.82
N SER A 393 -21.55 -5.49 -26.02
CA SER A 393 -21.60 -4.05 -26.24
C SER A 393 -21.15 -3.31 -24.97
N ARG A 394 -20.55 -2.13 -25.15
CA ARG A 394 -20.18 -1.24 -24.05
C ARG A 394 -21.41 -0.83 -23.26
N ASN A 395 -21.23 -0.61 -21.96
CA ASN A 395 -22.25 -0.13 -21.05
C ASN A 395 -23.51 -1.04 -21.04
N SER A 396 -23.29 -2.35 -21.20
CA SER A 396 -24.35 -3.35 -21.18
C SER A 396 -25.00 -3.43 -19.78
N PRO A 397 -26.23 -3.98 -19.66
CA PRO A 397 -26.82 -4.22 -18.34
C PRO A 397 -25.96 -5.14 -17.45
N ALA A 398 -25.21 -6.08 -18.03
CA ALA A 398 -24.23 -6.90 -17.31
C ALA A 398 -23.11 -6.04 -16.70
N TYR A 399 -22.60 -5.05 -17.44
CA TYR A 399 -21.63 -4.08 -16.94
C TYR A 399 -22.21 -3.30 -15.76
N LYS A 400 -23.43 -2.76 -15.89
CA LYS A 400 -24.08 -1.99 -14.81
C LYS A 400 -24.32 -2.83 -13.55
N ALA A 401 -24.74 -4.08 -13.71
CA ALA A 401 -24.91 -5.01 -12.59
C ALA A 401 -23.57 -5.33 -11.91
N LEU A 402 -22.49 -5.48 -12.68
CA LEU A 402 -21.14 -5.61 -12.14
C LEU A 402 -20.73 -4.37 -11.33
N ILE A 403 -20.93 -3.16 -11.87
CA ILE A 403 -20.64 -1.91 -11.14
C ILE A 403 -21.36 -1.87 -9.80
N GLN A 404 -22.67 -2.12 -9.78
CA GLN A 404 -23.45 -2.12 -8.54
C GLN A 404 -22.92 -3.15 -7.53
N LYS A 405 -22.55 -4.35 -8.00
CA LYS A 405 -21.97 -5.39 -7.12
C LYS A 405 -20.65 -4.95 -6.52
N LEU A 406 -19.81 -4.23 -7.27
CA LEU A 406 -18.52 -3.73 -6.79
C LEU A 406 -18.71 -2.58 -5.79
N ASP A 407 -19.67 -1.69 -6.02
CA ASP A 407 -20.07 -0.66 -5.05
C ASP A 407 -20.52 -1.30 -3.73
N ASP A 408 -21.38 -2.33 -3.79
CA ASP A 408 -21.82 -3.07 -2.60
C ASP A 408 -20.65 -3.70 -1.83
N LEU A 409 -19.65 -4.23 -2.54
CA LEU A 409 -18.46 -4.82 -1.92
C LEU A 409 -17.57 -3.76 -1.25
N GLN A 410 -17.42 -2.59 -1.86
CA GLN A 410 -16.66 -1.49 -1.29
C GLN A 410 -17.39 -0.86 -0.10
N HIS A 411 -18.71 -0.66 -0.18
CA HIS A 411 -19.51 -0.20 0.95
C HIS A 411 -19.42 -1.16 2.13
N LYS A 412 -19.55 -2.47 1.89
CA LYS A 412 -19.35 -3.49 2.92
C LYS A 412 -17.97 -3.44 3.57
N LYS A 413 -16.92 -3.05 2.84
CA LYS A 413 -15.58 -2.86 3.41
C LYS A 413 -15.55 -1.63 4.33
N ASN A 414 -16.08 -0.51 3.88
CA ASN A 414 -16.03 0.76 4.59
C ASN A 414 -16.92 0.76 5.84
N ASP A 415 -18.09 0.11 5.76
CA ASP A 415 -19.10 0.10 6.83
C ASP A 415 -18.91 -1.06 7.82
N ASN A 416 -17.85 -1.86 7.68
CA ASN A 416 -17.61 -3.01 8.55
C ASN A 416 -17.18 -2.55 9.94
N ALA A 417 -18.03 -2.79 10.95
CA ALA A 417 -17.74 -2.49 12.35
C ALA A 417 -16.52 -3.22 12.91
N ALA A 418 -16.14 -4.37 12.34
CA ALA A 418 -14.93 -5.11 12.70
C ALA A 418 -13.66 -4.57 12.01
N GLY A 419 -13.79 -3.52 11.20
CA GLY A 419 -12.69 -2.83 10.51
C GLY A 419 -12.60 -3.12 9.01
N ARG A 420 -11.90 -2.25 8.28
CA ARG A 420 -11.74 -2.32 6.80
C ARG A 420 -10.94 -3.53 6.31
N ASN A 421 -10.11 -4.12 7.16
CA ASN A 421 -9.14 -5.15 6.77
C ASN A 421 -9.51 -6.58 7.21
N THR A 422 -10.77 -6.85 7.56
CA THR A 422 -11.21 -8.17 8.03
C THR A 422 -10.96 -9.30 7.02
N TRP A 423 -10.86 -8.97 5.74
CA TRP A 423 -10.55 -9.91 4.65
C TRP A 423 -9.21 -10.62 4.81
N GLN A 424 -8.28 -9.99 5.52
CA GLN A 424 -6.94 -10.48 5.80
C GLN A 424 -6.92 -11.76 6.63
N ALA A 425 -7.96 -12.00 7.43
CA ALA A 425 -8.10 -13.17 8.31
C ALA A 425 -9.11 -14.20 7.78
N SER A 426 -9.52 -14.12 6.51
CA SER A 426 -10.61 -14.95 5.96
C SER A 426 -10.20 -16.39 5.64
N GLN A 427 -8.96 -16.64 5.23
CA GLN A 427 -8.39 -17.98 5.06
C GLN A 427 -7.65 -18.36 6.35
N LYS A 428 -7.96 -19.52 6.95
CA LYS A 428 -7.41 -19.95 8.25
C LYS A 428 -6.90 -21.40 8.31
N GLY A 429 -6.91 -22.11 7.17
CA GLY A 429 -6.54 -23.52 7.11
C GLY A 429 -5.04 -23.77 6.95
N GLY A 430 -4.69 -24.94 6.40
CA GLY A 430 -3.30 -25.31 6.11
C GLY A 430 -2.52 -25.90 7.30
N GLN A 431 -3.19 -26.25 8.40
CA GLN A 431 -2.53 -26.93 9.52
C GLN A 431 -1.91 -28.26 9.06
N GLY A 432 -0.62 -28.44 9.34
CA GLY A 432 0.17 -29.59 8.89
C GLY A 432 0.91 -29.39 7.56
N GLU A 433 0.67 -28.29 6.85
CA GLU A 433 1.41 -27.93 5.64
C GLU A 433 2.75 -27.23 5.99
N PRO A 434 3.73 -27.22 5.06
CA PRO A 434 4.97 -26.47 5.24
C PRO A 434 4.72 -24.98 5.53
N PHE A 435 5.54 -24.39 6.41
CA PHE A 435 5.44 -22.97 6.79
C PHE A 435 4.07 -22.55 7.36
N TYR A 436 3.27 -23.49 7.86
CA TYR A 436 2.03 -23.18 8.57
C TYR A 436 2.26 -22.21 9.73
N ARG A 437 1.39 -21.21 9.82
CA ARG A 437 1.30 -20.27 10.95
C ARG A 437 -0.15 -20.22 11.41
N ASP A 438 -0.33 -20.15 12.73
CA ASP A 438 -1.64 -19.85 13.30
C ASP A 438 -2.14 -18.51 12.73
N SER A 439 -3.28 -18.53 12.03
CA SER A 439 -3.72 -17.36 11.25
C SER A 439 -4.15 -16.19 12.13
N ASP A 440 -4.77 -16.48 13.29
CA ASP A 440 -5.16 -15.44 14.25
C ASP A 440 -3.94 -14.87 14.97
N GLY A 441 -2.95 -15.71 15.31
CA GLY A 441 -1.66 -15.29 15.85
C GLY A 441 -0.85 -14.45 14.87
N PHE A 442 -0.85 -14.82 13.58
CA PHE A 442 -0.23 -14.05 12.51
C PHE A 442 -0.89 -12.67 12.37
N GLU A 443 -2.22 -12.62 12.32
CA GLU A 443 -2.99 -11.38 12.26
C GLU A 443 -2.67 -10.47 13.46
N ARG A 444 -2.67 -11.03 14.67
CA ARG A 444 -2.30 -10.28 15.88
C ARG A 444 -0.87 -9.73 15.78
N GLY A 445 0.06 -10.51 15.26
CA GLY A 445 1.42 -10.06 15.02
C GLY A 445 1.46 -8.85 14.09
N VAL A 446 0.72 -8.88 12.98
CA VAL A 446 0.61 -7.74 12.05
C VAL A 446 0.07 -6.49 12.74
N TRP A 447 -0.98 -6.61 13.57
CA TRP A 447 -1.51 -5.48 14.34
C TRP A 447 -0.47 -4.89 15.30
N MET A 448 0.30 -5.72 15.99
CA MET A 448 1.39 -5.25 16.86
C MET A 448 2.44 -4.46 16.07
N TRP A 449 2.79 -4.93 14.87
CA TRP A 449 3.70 -4.22 13.97
C TRP A 449 3.11 -2.89 13.47
N MET A 450 1.80 -2.82 13.21
CA MET A 450 1.12 -1.57 12.86
C MET A 450 1.13 -0.56 14.02
N ASP A 451 0.87 -1.01 15.25
CA ASP A 451 0.97 -0.17 16.45
C ASP A 451 2.39 0.31 16.69
N PHE A 452 3.38 -0.57 16.49
CA PHE A 452 4.79 -0.20 16.56
C PHE A 452 5.14 0.87 15.53
N GLY A 453 4.69 0.73 14.27
CA GLY A 453 4.92 1.74 13.24
C GLY A 453 4.33 3.10 13.57
N ARG A 454 3.10 3.15 14.12
CA ARG A 454 2.50 4.39 14.63
C ARG A 454 3.38 5.07 15.67
N LYS A 455 3.89 4.31 16.63
CA LYS A 455 4.78 4.84 17.68
C LYS A 455 6.10 5.34 17.13
N VAL A 456 6.73 4.60 16.21
CA VAL A 456 7.98 5.06 15.58
C VAL A 456 7.76 6.36 14.82
N PHE A 457 6.65 6.49 14.08
CA PHE A 457 6.28 7.72 13.41
C PHE A 457 6.09 8.89 14.40
N GLU A 458 5.36 8.63 15.49
CA GLU A 458 5.11 9.57 16.57
C GLU A 458 6.40 10.10 17.20
N GLU A 459 7.34 9.21 17.52
CA GLU A 459 8.67 9.58 18.06
C GLU A 459 9.51 10.32 17.02
N LYS A 460 9.47 9.88 15.76
CA LYS A 460 10.25 10.48 14.68
C LYS A 460 9.82 11.92 14.39
N TRP A 461 8.53 12.20 14.40
CA TRP A 461 7.97 13.50 13.99
C TRP A 461 7.41 14.31 15.17
N GLY A 462 7.53 13.80 16.39
CA GLY A 462 7.01 14.44 17.58
C GLY A 462 5.48 14.50 17.64
N ARG A 463 4.74 13.73 16.82
CA ARG A 463 3.29 13.86 16.68
C ARG A 463 2.59 12.68 16.01
N GLY A 464 1.31 12.52 16.30
CA GLY A 464 0.47 11.44 15.77
C GLY A 464 -0.16 11.66 14.38
N PRO A 465 -0.70 12.85 14.03
CA PRO A 465 -1.40 13.00 12.75
C PRO A 465 -0.45 13.18 11.54
N CYS A 466 -0.98 12.93 10.34
CA CYS A 466 -0.26 12.83 9.07
C CYS A 466 0.14 14.19 8.45
N ASP A 467 -0.07 15.29 9.16
CA ASP A 467 0.01 16.67 8.69
C ASP A 467 1.37 17.31 9.01
N ILE A 468 2.47 16.58 8.78
CA ILE A 468 3.83 16.93 9.24
C ILE A 468 4.22 18.36 8.81
N ARG A 469 4.12 18.68 7.50
CA ARG A 469 4.43 20.02 6.99
C ARG A 469 3.50 21.11 7.50
N ASP A 470 2.22 20.80 7.77
CA ASP A 470 1.26 21.79 8.28
C ASP A 470 1.61 22.22 9.71
N ALA A 471 2.33 21.38 10.48
CA ALA A 471 2.95 21.78 11.75
C ALA A 471 4.26 22.56 11.60
N GLY A 472 4.70 22.88 10.37
CA GLY A 472 5.92 23.61 10.10
C GLY A 472 7.21 22.78 10.21
N LEU A 473 7.08 21.45 10.31
CA LEU A 473 8.22 20.54 10.36
C LEU A 473 8.84 20.33 8.98
N LYS A 474 10.14 20.08 8.96
CA LYS A 474 10.97 19.86 7.77
C LYS A 474 11.71 18.53 7.86
N GLU A 475 12.37 18.15 6.76
CA GLU A 475 13.10 16.89 6.67
C GLU A 475 14.17 16.77 7.77
N GLU A 476 14.86 17.87 8.09
CA GLU A 476 15.89 17.94 9.13
C GLU A 476 15.37 17.80 10.57
N ASP A 477 14.06 17.85 10.79
CA ASP A 477 13.46 17.78 12.13
C ASP A 477 13.21 16.32 12.60
N GLN A 478 13.39 15.34 11.71
CA GLN A 478 13.27 13.91 12.02
C GLN A 478 14.09 13.55 13.26
N TRP A 479 13.46 12.98 14.28
CA TRP A 479 14.06 12.55 15.55
C TRP A 479 14.64 13.68 16.42
N HIS A 480 14.36 14.94 16.10
CA HIS A 480 14.93 16.10 16.79
C HIS A 480 13.89 16.99 17.47
N VAL A 481 12.60 16.66 17.32
CA VAL A 481 11.49 17.46 17.83
C VAL A 481 10.96 16.92 19.15
N VAL A 482 10.57 17.85 20.02
CA VAL A 482 9.86 17.52 21.24
C VAL A 482 8.46 17.04 20.89
N LEU A 483 8.05 15.94 21.51
CA LEU A 483 6.72 15.33 21.35
C LEU A 483 5.62 16.35 21.69
N ASP A 484 4.56 16.39 20.89
CA ASP A 484 3.45 17.34 20.99
C ASP A 484 2.84 17.36 22.41
N TRP A 485 2.76 16.19 23.05
CA TRP A 485 2.24 16.04 24.42
C TRP A 485 3.25 16.37 25.53
N GLU A 486 4.51 16.60 25.20
CA GLU A 486 5.57 16.98 26.14
C GLU A 486 5.98 18.45 26.03
N LYS A 487 5.58 19.14 24.95
CA LYS A 487 5.95 20.53 24.66
C LYS A 487 5.76 21.46 25.85
N GLU A 488 4.63 21.39 26.54
CA GLU A 488 4.38 22.23 27.71
C GLU A 488 5.36 21.97 28.86
N GLU A 489 5.67 20.71 29.13
CA GLU A 489 6.57 20.33 30.21
C GLU A 489 8.01 20.74 29.90
N VAL A 490 8.47 20.46 28.69
CA VAL A 490 9.80 20.86 28.23
C VAL A 490 9.92 22.39 28.22
N GLN A 491 8.88 23.11 27.77
CA GLN A 491 8.88 24.58 27.80
C GLN A 491 8.91 25.11 29.24
N ARG A 492 8.12 24.53 30.16
CA ARG A 492 8.17 24.87 31.59
C ARG A 492 9.56 24.62 32.17
N GLN A 493 10.20 23.50 31.83
CA GLN A 493 11.53 23.15 32.31
C GLN A 493 12.59 24.12 31.77
N TYR A 494 12.53 24.45 30.48
CA TYR A 494 13.40 25.44 29.85
C TYR A 494 13.37 26.80 30.57
N TRP A 495 12.17 27.31 30.88
CA TRP A 495 12.04 28.58 31.59
C TRP A 495 12.58 28.52 33.02
N ARG A 496 12.36 27.41 33.73
CA ARG A 496 12.95 27.19 35.07
C ARG A 496 14.47 27.20 35.02
N ASP A 497 15.07 26.54 34.03
CA ASP A 497 16.52 26.50 33.86
C ASP A 497 17.09 27.88 33.51
N LYS A 498 16.40 28.65 32.64
CA LYS A 498 16.77 30.05 32.33
C LYS A 498 16.71 30.97 33.55
N GLU A 499 15.69 30.84 34.39
CA GLU A 499 15.61 31.59 35.65
C GLU A 499 16.75 31.23 36.62
N ARG A 500 17.13 29.95 36.69
CA ARG A 500 18.26 29.49 37.51
C ARG A 500 19.58 30.07 36.99
N GLU A 501 19.83 29.99 35.69
CA GLU A 501 21.02 30.59 35.06
C GLU A 501 21.12 32.10 35.35
N GLY A 502 19.98 32.82 35.29
CA GLY A 502 19.91 34.25 35.61
C GLY A 502 20.30 34.54 37.07
N LYS A 503 19.73 33.78 38.02
CA LYS A 503 20.04 33.91 39.46
C LYS A 503 21.51 33.58 39.77
N GLU A 504 22.08 32.58 39.10
CA GLU A 504 23.50 32.22 39.25
C GLU A 504 24.43 33.31 38.74
N LYS A 505 24.12 33.93 37.59
CA LYS A 505 24.86 35.08 37.07
C LYS A 505 24.79 36.29 38.01
N GLU A 506 23.60 36.64 38.51
CA GLU A 506 23.43 37.73 39.47
C GLU A 506 24.23 37.49 40.76
N LYS A 507 24.23 36.24 41.27
CA LYS A 507 25.02 35.86 42.44
C LYS A 507 26.53 35.99 42.16
N ALA A 508 27.00 35.54 41.00
CA ALA A 508 28.40 35.65 40.60
C ALA A 508 28.84 37.12 40.48
N GLU A 509 28.01 38.00 39.92
CA GLU A 509 28.28 39.43 39.84
C GLU A 509 28.34 40.09 41.23
N LYS A 510 27.41 39.73 42.14
CA LYS A 510 27.46 40.21 43.53
C LYS A 510 28.71 39.74 44.27
N GLU A 511 29.14 38.50 44.07
CA GLU A 511 30.39 37.98 44.65
C GLU A 511 31.62 38.67 44.06
N LYS A 512 31.64 38.94 42.75
CA LYS A 512 32.72 39.68 42.09
C LYS A 512 32.82 41.11 42.63
N GLY A 513 31.69 41.83 42.71
CA GLY A 513 31.66 43.19 43.26
C GLY A 513 32.04 43.27 44.74
N LYS A 514 31.76 42.22 45.54
CA LYS A 514 32.27 42.12 46.92
C LYS A 514 33.79 41.98 46.96
N LYS A 515 34.36 41.12 46.11
CA LYS A 515 35.83 40.94 46.03
C LYS A 515 36.55 42.21 45.58
N GLU A 516 36.01 42.92 44.59
CA GLU A 516 36.57 44.19 44.12
C GLU A 516 36.58 45.25 45.23
N LYS A 517 35.49 45.37 46.01
CA LYS A 517 35.43 46.27 47.18
C LYS A 517 36.40 45.87 48.30
N GLU A 518 36.59 44.58 48.55
CA GLU A 518 37.57 44.11 49.53
C GLU A 518 39.01 44.40 49.08
N GLU A 519 39.31 44.30 47.79
CA GLU A 519 40.62 44.66 47.23
C GLU A 519 40.87 46.17 47.27
N GLU A 520 39.88 47.00 46.95
CA GLU A 520 39.97 48.47 47.09
C GLU A 520 40.24 48.85 48.55
N LYS A 521 39.49 48.28 49.50
CA LYS A 521 39.70 48.55 50.92
C LYS A 521 41.09 48.16 51.40
N LYS A 522 41.62 47.01 50.93
CA LYS A 522 43.01 46.60 51.23
C LYS A 522 44.07 47.52 50.62
N LYS A 523 43.78 48.19 49.49
CA LYS A 523 44.66 49.19 48.89
C LYS A 523 44.61 50.54 49.60
N GLU A 524 43.49 50.89 50.25
CA GLU A 524 43.39 52.11 51.06
C GLU A 524 44.04 51.99 52.44
N GLU A 525 44.11 50.76 53.00
CA GLU A 525 44.68 50.50 54.34
C GLU A 525 46.19 50.20 54.35
N GLY A 526 46.85 50.06 53.20
CA GLY A 526 48.29 49.80 53.06
C GLY A 526 49.02 50.90 52.32
#